data_AF-A0A1Q3SDS5-F1
#
_entry.id   AF-A0A1Q3SDS5-F1
#
_cell.length_a   1.000
_cell.length_b   1.000
_cell.length_c   1.000
_cell.angle_alpha   90.00
_cell.angle_beta   90.00
_cell.angle_gamma   90.00
#
_symmetry.space_group_name_H-M   'P 1'
#
loop_
_entity.id
_entity.type
_entity.pdbx_description
1 polymer ?
#
loop_
_entity_poly.entity_id
_entity_poly.type
_entity_poly.pdbx_seq_one_letter_code
_entity_poly.pdbx_strand_id
1 'polypeptide(L)'
;MHAIINLMQKLGYKVEYKGVCAGLTQMWVQAYFSGENEEFVFLSRIDKINDDFEKGKINENNIEQKLLVTENKIKHGMALDDEDIHLLEMRPFFDGVALYQLAKNAGENFFINAPPGGPVQTDVDTISKTTASKALENKAIIKVYNEPLACINANLQNFFDELKKTISENASDVVFTLSSGLHRIGLRFDADENKWVLINPGSYLDDSLAYKKDDKGNPLSLKETINKNLKFDHECIAKEIQAALSLEANSVANINAFVVENHPELSNIKSNFSSLNPPRENVVNRGITLIHLAVAYNNLSALENNIHFYDLDTRIIDTGKTALEIGLIDNHVECIRILVKHGANLKLTNTQGKTQLSIEIQEKKWENIIAVLSSIEHISRLSEKDLKSIKKKKSEIQKHFISYLNSISDPNKKKEAIEEALHEPSGLVIIFDQDFKKKILKLNAGNFATASAENAGQPVTEKKSKFSFLLNALKLKSENKTSFLENQHKSEVHITKEKKINPQQ
;
A
#
# COMPACT_ATOMS: atom_id res chain seq x y z
N MET A 1 -16.26 17.98 11.47
CA MET A 1 -15.70 16.81 12.23
C MET A 1 -15.81 16.93 13.75
N HIS A 2 -15.67 18.12 14.36
CA HIS A 2 -15.71 18.28 15.83
C HIS A 2 -16.98 17.72 16.47
N ALA A 3 -18.16 18.09 15.96
CA ALA A 3 -19.46 17.60 16.43
C ALA A 3 -19.53 16.06 16.42
N ILE A 4 -19.23 15.43 15.28
CA ILE A 4 -19.23 13.97 15.12
C ILE A 4 -18.31 13.31 16.15
N ILE A 5 -17.08 13.79 16.31
CA ILE A 5 -16.11 13.24 17.26
C ILE A 5 -16.64 13.29 18.69
N ASN A 6 -17.13 14.45 19.13
CA ASN A 6 -17.64 14.63 20.50
C ASN A 6 -18.87 13.76 20.76
N LEU A 7 -19.82 13.73 19.82
CA LEU A 7 -21.02 12.91 19.94
C LEU A 7 -20.70 11.42 19.97
N MET A 8 -19.79 10.95 19.10
CA MET A 8 -19.32 9.56 19.12
C MET A 8 -18.66 9.21 20.46
N GLN A 9 -17.74 10.04 20.96
CA GLN A 9 -17.10 9.82 22.26
C GLN A 9 -18.14 9.76 23.38
N LYS A 10 -19.10 10.68 23.36
CA LYS A 10 -20.16 10.72 24.37
C LYS A 10 -21.06 9.49 24.33
N LEU A 11 -21.33 8.94 23.15
CA LEU A 11 -22.11 7.72 22.96
C LEU A 11 -21.31 6.43 23.20
N GLY A 12 -20.07 6.53 23.68
CA GLY A 12 -19.26 5.38 24.08
C GLY A 12 -18.42 4.76 22.96
N TYR A 13 -18.36 5.38 21.77
CA TYR A 13 -17.50 4.92 20.70
C TYR A 13 -16.03 5.23 21.00
N LYS A 14 -15.15 4.29 20.70
CA LYS A 14 -13.70 4.57 20.67
C LYS A 14 -13.40 5.42 19.45
N VAL A 15 -12.96 6.65 19.68
CA VAL A 15 -12.65 7.60 18.61
C VAL A 15 -11.16 7.91 18.62
N GLU A 16 -10.48 7.53 17.55
CA GLU A 16 -9.18 8.07 17.19
C GLU A 16 -9.44 9.29 16.31
N TYR A 17 -9.11 10.47 16.84
CA TYR A 17 -9.28 11.76 16.14
C TYR A 17 -8.75 11.73 14.70
N LYS A 18 -7.71 10.92 14.49
CA LYS A 18 -6.97 10.75 13.24
C LYS A 18 -7.58 9.71 12.27
N GLY A 19 -8.57 8.93 12.69
CA GLY A 19 -9.18 7.87 11.87
C GLY A 19 -10.62 8.14 11.43
N VAL A 20 -11.34 9.08 12.06
CA VAL A 20 -12.75 9.37 11.73
C VAL A 20 -12.93 9.77 10.26
N CYS A 21 -11.99 10.52 9.69
CA CYS A 21 -12.04 10.89 8.27
C CYS A 21 -11.99 9.66 7.34
N ALA A 22 -11.24 8.62 7.71
CA ALA A 22 -11.21 7.37 6.98
C ALA A 22 -12.56 6.66 7.10
N GLY A 23 -13.14 6.61 8.29
CA GLY A 23 -14.47 6.03 8.52
C GLY A 23 -15.55 6.71 7.70
N LEU A 24 -15.63 8.03 7.75
CA LEU A 24 -16.60 8.82 6.98
C LEU A 24 -16.40 8.67 5.47
N THR A 25 -15.15 8.69 4.99
CA THR A 25 -14.88 8.53 3.56
C THR A 25 -15.33 7.15 3.05
N GLN A 26 -15.16 6.10 3.85
CA GLN A 26 -15.61 4.75 3.44
C GLN A 26 -17.12 4.56 3.54
N MET A 27 -17.77 5.24 4.49
CA MET A 27 -19.23 5.31 4.50
C MET A 27 -19.77 6.09 3.28
N TRP A 28 -19.07 7.13 2.82
CA TRP A 28 -19.40 7.82 1.57
C TRP A 28 -19.27 6.92 0.34
N VAL A 29 -18.19 6.11 0.24
CA VAL A 29 -18.03 5.14 -0.87
C VAL A 29 -19.26 4.22 -0.97
N GLN A 30 -19.78 3.75 0.16
CA GLN A 30 -21.00 2.93 0.18
C GLN A 30 -22.24 3.73 -0.21
N ALA A 31 -22.38 4.96 0.30
CA ALA A 31 -23.50 5.82 -0.04
C ALA A 31 -23.57 6.08 -1.55
N TYR A 32 -22.43 6.38 -2.19
CA TYR A 32 -22.38 6.59 -3.64
C TYR A 32 -22.90 5.39 -4.44
N PHE A 33 -22.52 4.16 -4.08
CA PHE A 33 -22.98 2.96 -4.77
C PHE A 33 -24.39 2.50 -4.38
N SER A 34 -24.97 3.06 -3.31
CA SER A 34 -26.29 2.68 -2.82
C SER A 34 -27.42 3.22 -3.72
N GLY A 35 -27.22 4.35 -4.41
CA GLY A 35 -28.20 4.90 -5.35
C GLY A 35 -27.99 6.38 -5.68
N GLU A 36 -28.75 6.88 -6.66
CA GLU A 36 -28.62 8.23 -7.24
C GLU A 36 -28.69 9.37 -6.21
N ASN A 37 -29.49 9.22 -5.16
CA ASN A 37 -29.67 10.25 -4.12
C ASN A 37 -28.93 9.95 -2.80
N GLU A 38 -28.32 8.78 -2.67
CA GLU A 38 -27.77 8.32 -1.39
C GLU A 38 -26.50 9.09 -0.99
N GLU A 39 -25.71 9.56 -1.98
CA GLU A 39 -24.60 10.49 -1.72
C GLU A 39 -25.11 11.78 -1.08
N PHE A 40 -26.19 12.38 -1.61
CA PHE A 40 -26.77 13.59 -1.05
C PHE A 40 -27.34 13.36 0.35
N VAL A 41 -28.03 12.24 0.58
CA VAL A 41 -28.57 11.87 1.90
C VAL A 41 -27.44 11.72 2.92
N PHE A 42 -26.34 11.06 2.53
CA PHE A 42 -25.16 10.90 3.38
C PHE A 42 -24.56 12.25 3.78
N LEU A 43 -24.36 13.16 2.82
CA LEU A 43 -23.79 14.49 3.09
C LEU A 43 -24.74 15.34 3.94
N SER A 44 -26.03 15.35 3.61
CA SER A 44 -27.06 16.07 4.38
C SER A 44 -27.15 15.61 5.83
N ARG A 45 -26.91 14.32 6.10
CA ARG A 45 -26.85 13.79 7.47
C ARG A 45 -25.69 14.39 8.26
N ILE A 46 -24.51 14.50 7.65
CA ILE A 46 -23.33 15.12 8.27
C ILE A 46 -23.61 16.59 8.57
N ASP A 47 -24.17 17.32 7.60
CA ASP A 47 -24.50 18.74 7.76
C ASP A 47 -25.51 18.93 8.89
N LYS A 48 -26.59 18.14 8.90
CA LYS A 48 -27.60 18.22 9.96
C LYS A 48 -27.02 17.96 11.35
N ILE A 49 -26.13 16.97 11.49
CA ILE A 49 -25.46 16.70 12.78
C ILE A 49 -24.61 17.90 13.22
N ASN A 50 -23.84 18.51 12.31
CA ASN A 50 -23.02 19.67 12.64
C ASN A 50 -23.90 20.88 13.00
N ASP A 51 -24.92 21.16 12.19
CA ASP A 51 -25.88 22.25 12.39
C ASP A 51 -26.60 22.15 13.73
N ASP A 52 -27.13 20.96 14.05
CA ASP A 52 -27.85 20.73 15.29
C ASP A 52 -26.88 20.78 16.50
N PHE A 53 -25.60 20.43 16.32
CA PHE A 53 -24.56 20.58 17.34
C PHE A 53 -24.20 22.04 17.61
N GLU A 54 -23.95 22.82 16.56
CA GLU A 54 -23.64 24.26 16.65
C GLU A 54 -24.79 25.06 17.27
N LYS A 55 -26.03 24.73 16.89
CA LYS A 55 -27.25 25.34 17.44
C LYS A 55 -27.55 24.84 18.86
N GLY A 56 -26.75 23.93 19.42
CA GLY A 56 -26.92 23.37 20.76
C GLY A 56 -28.14 22.46 20.92
N LYS A 57 -28.81 22.09 19.82
CA LYS A 57 -29.95 21.17 19.85
C LYS A 57 -29.50 19.78 20.27
N ILE A 58 -28.37 19.32 19.75
CA ILE A 58 -27.67 18.12 20.24
C ILE A 58 -26.29 18.51 20.76
N ASN A 59 -25.81 17.89 21.82
CA ASN A 59 -24.46 18.07 22.35
C ASN A 59 -24.11 16.93 23.30
N GLU A 60 -22.91 16.98 23.85
CA GLU A 60 -22.38 15.98 24.77
C GLU A 60 -23.21 15.84 26.05
N ASN A 61 -24.00 16.84 26.42
CA ASN A 61 -24.78 16.82 27.66
C ASN A 61 -26.21 16.31 27.47
N ASN A 62 -26.75 16.35 26.25
CA ASN A 62 -28.17 16.04 26.00
C ASN A 62 -28.43 14.86 25.05
N ILE A 63 -27.44 14.41 24.27
CA ILE A 63 -27.65 13.41 23.21
C ILE A 63 -28.16 12.07 23.75
N GLU A 64 -27.60 11.59 24.87
CA GLU A 64 -28.03 10.33 25.49
C GLU A 64 -29.48 10.38 25.97
N GLN A 65 -29.89 11.51 26.58
CA GLN A 65 -31.26 11.70 27.05
C GLN A 65 -32.24 11.78 25.88
N LYS A 66 -31.88 12.50 24.81
CA LYS A 66 -32.70 12.60 23.60
C LYS A 66 -32.91 11.22 22.96
N LEU A 67 -31.84 10.44 22.79
CA LEU A 67 -31.93 9.07 22.28
C LEU A 67 -32.81 8.19 23.18
N LEU A 68 -32.67 8.28 24.50
CA LEU A 68 -33.48 7.50 25.43
C LEU A 68 -34.98 7.84 25.32
N VAL A 69 -35.32 9.13 25.17
CA VAL A 69 -36.71 9.57 24.96
C VAL A 69 -37.25 9.00 23.66
N THR A 70 -36.50 9.08 22.56
CA THR A 70 -36.89 8.54 21.26
C THR A 70 -37.03 7.01 21.29
N GLU A 71 -36.10 6.29 21.92
CA GLU A 71 -36.18 4.84 22.12
C GLU A 71 -37.42 4.44 22.95
N ASN A 72 -37.82 5.26 23.92
CA ASN A 72 -39.04 5.05 24.70
C ASN A 72 -40.31 5.28 23.86
N LYS A 73 -40.33 6.26 22.94
CA LYS A 73 -41.44 6.43 21.99
C LYS A 73 -41.65 5.15 21.16
N ILE A 74 -40.58 4.54 20.65
CA ILE A 74 -40.64 3.26 19.91
C ILE A 74 -41.25 2.15 20.78
N LYS A 75 -40.74 1.96 22.01
CA LYS A 75 -41.21 0.91 22.91
C LYS A 75 -42.70 1.00 23.23
N HIS A 76 -43.26 2.20 23.18
CA HIS A 76 -44.69 2.46 23.45
C HIS A 76 -45.52 2.64 22.18
N GLY A 77 -44.96 2.39 20.99
CA GLY A 77 -45.68 2.50 19.72
C GLY A 77 -46.15 3.92 19.37
N MET A 78 -45.44 4.95 19.89
CA MET A 78 -45.74 6.34 19.58
C MET A 78 -45.24 6.71 18.18
N ALA A 79 -45.92 7.66 17.53
CA ALA A 79 -45.47 8.21 16.26
C ALA A 79 -44.13 8.92 16.43
N LEU A 80 -43.23 8.72 15.46
CA LEU A 80 -41.92 9.37 15.40
C LEU A 80 -41.99 10.55 14.44
N ASP A 81 -41.41 11.68 14.86
CA ASP A 81 -41.21 12.84 13.99
C ASP A 81 -39.84 12.77 13.26
N ASP A 82 -39.55 13.77 12.41
CA ASP A 82 -38.29 13.80 11.66
C ASP A 82 -37.05 13.96 12.56
N GLU A 83 -37.20 14.57 13.75
CA GLU A 83 -36.10 14.70 14.73
C GLU A 83 -35.83 13.34 15.40
N ASP A 84 -36.88 12.60 15.75
CA ASP A 84 -36.78 11.24 16.26
C ASP A 84 -36.07 10.31 15.25
N ILE A 85 -36.48 10.34 13.98
CA ILE A 85 -35.86 9.53 12.92
C ILE A 85 -34.38 9.92 12.77
N HIS A 86 -34.08 11.23 12.73
CA HIS A 86 -32.70 11.70 12.63
C HIS A 86 -31.83 11.18 13.77
N LEU A 87 -32.31 11.25 15.02
CA LEU A 87 -31.59 10.75 16.20
C LEU A 87 -31.34 9.25 16.11
N LEU A 88 -32.35 8.47 15.71
CA LEU A 88 -32.23 7.01 15.59
C LEU A 88 -31.23 6.59 14.52
N GLU A 89 -31.14 7.33 13.41
CA GLU A 89 -30.18 7.07 12.33
C GLU A 89 -28.73 7.38 12.72
N MET A 90 -28.49 8.19 13.76
CA MET A 90 -27.13 8.53 14.19
C MET A 90 -26.35 7.30 14.68
N ARG A 91 -27.00 6.37 15.39
CA ARG A 91 -26.32 5.18 15.93
C ARG A 91 -25.80 4.26 14.82
N PRO A 92 -26.61 3.76 13.86
CA PRO A 92 -26.10 2.96 12.75
C PRO A 92 -25.05 3.70 11.91
N PHE A 93 -25.20 5.02 11.75
CA PHE A 93 -24.22 5.84 11.07
C PHE A 93 -22.86 5.84 11.82
N PHE A 94 -22.85 6.07 13.13
CA PHE A 94 -21.64 6.03 13.95
C PHE A 94 -21.06 4.63 14.09
N ASP A 95 -21.90 3.58 14.12
CA ASP A 95 -21.46 2.19 14.08
C ASP A 95 -20.63 1.93 12.82
N GLY A 96 -21.15 2.34 11.66
CA GLY A 96 -20.44 2.25 10.38
C GLY A 96 -19.11 3.00 10.39
N VAL A 97 -19.11 4.27 10.81
CA VAL A 97 -17.89 5.10 10.91
C VAL A 97 -16.85 4.45 11.83
N ALA A 98 -17.27 3.98 13.00
CA ALA A 98 -16.39 3.36 14.00
C ALA A 98 -15.78 2.05 13.48
N LEU A 99 -16.57 1.22 12.78
CA LEU A 99 -16.10 -0.04 12.22
C LEU A 99 -15.04 0.16 11.14
N TYR A 100 -15.20 1.15 10.26
CA TYR A 100 -14.15 1.48 9.29
C TYR A 100 -12.92 2.10 9.93
N GLN A 101 -13.10 2.97 10.92
CA GLN A 101 -12.01 3.63 11.62
C GLN A 101 -11.11 2.63 12.35
N LEU A 102 -11.71 1.70 13.09
CA LEU A 102 -11.00 0.78 13.99
C LEU A 102 -11.19 -0.68 13.57
N ALA A 103 -11.23 -0.95 12.27
CA ALA A 103 -11.48 -2.28 11.70
C ALA A 103 -10.60 -3.38 12.34
N LYS A 104 -9.32 -3.08 12.55
CA LYS A 104 -8.37 -4.01 13.19
C LYS A 104 -8.75 -4.36 14.63
N ASN A 105 -9.36 -3.42 15.37
CA ASN A 105 -9.70 -3.59 16.78
C ASN A 105 -11.00 -4.38 16.99
N ALA A 106 -11.87 -4.48 15.97
CA ALA A 106 -13.07 -5.30 16.05
C ALA A 106 -12.75 -6.82 16.02
N GLY A 107 -11.54 -7.19 15.55
CA GLY A 107 -11.05 -8.57 15.49
C GLY A 107 -11.56 -9.34 14.27
N GLU A 108 -10.81 -10.38 13.88
CA GLU A 108 -11.06 -11.19 12.67
C GLU A 108 -12.45 -11.84 12.64
N ASN A 109 -12.94 -12.30 13.80
CA ASN A 109 -14.22 -13.02 13.89
C ASN A 109 -15.46 -12.12 13.76
N PHE A 110 -15.30 -10.79 13.84
CA PHE A 110 -16.41 -9.87 13.70
C PHE A 110 -16.87 -9.72 12.24
N PHE A 111 -15.95 -9.89 11.29
CA PHE A 111 -16.21 -9.68 9.87
C PHE A 111 -16.32 -10.99 9.09
N ILE A 112 -17.25 -11.01 8.13
CA ILE A 112 -17.46 -12.16 7.25
C ILE A 112 -16.26 -12.31 6.32
N ASN A 113 -15.52 -13.43 6.46
CA ASN A 113 -14.34 -13.76 5.66
C ASN A 113 -13.21 -12.71 5.77
N ALA A 114 -12.96 -12.19 6.97
CA ALA A 114 -11.84 -11.28 7.19
C ALA A 114 -10.48 -11.93 6.90
N PRO A 115 -9.49 -11.14 6.44
CA PRO A 115 -8.13 -11.62 6.26
C PRO A 115 -7.48 -11.97 7.61
N PRO A 116 -6.48 -12.87 7.64
CA PRO A 116 -5.65 -13.09 8.83
C PRO A 116 -5.02 -11.78 9.30
N GLY A 117 -5.14 -11.45 10.58
CA GLY A 117 -4.78 -10.16 11.18
C GLY A 117 -5.91 -9.12 11.25
N GLY A 118 -7.08 -9.42 10.68
CA GLY A 118 -8.25 -8.55 10.63
C GLY A 118 -8.18 -7.53 9.48
N PRO A 119 -9.33 -6.96 9.05
CA PRO A 119 -9.34 -5.98 7.97
C PRO A 119 -8.72 -4.66 8.43
N VAL A 120 -8.15 -3.92 7.48
CA VAL A 120 -7.68 -2.55 7.67
C VAL A 120 -8.68 -1.54 7.11
N GLN A 121 -8.50 -0.24 7.42
CA GLN A 121 -9.43 0.84 7.03
C GLN A 121 -9.69 0.94 5.51
N THR A 122 -8.87 0.32 4.66
CA THR A 122 -9.04 0.30 3.19
C THR A 122 -9.87 -0.87 2.69
N ASP A 123 -10.23 -1.83 3.53
CA ASP A 123 -10.82 -3.12 3.10
C ASP A 123 -12.34 -3.04 3.03
N VAL A 124 -12.82 -2.14 2.15
CA VAL A 124 -14.26 -1.91 1.91
C VAL A 124 -14.97 -3.19 1.50
N ASP A 125 -14.34 -4.01 0.68
CA ASP A 125 -14.84 -5.31 0.23
C ASP A 125 -15.09 -6.32 1.37
N THR A 126 -14.44 -6.12 2.52
CA THR A 126 -14.67 -6.93 3.73
C THR A 126 -15.64 -6.23 4.68
N ILE A 127 -15.41 -4.97 5.01
CA ILE A 127 -16.16 -4.25 6.05
C ILE A 127 -17.58 -3.90 5.58
N SER A 128 -17.79 -3.62 4.28
CA SER A 128 -19.12 -3.33 3.73
C SER A 128 -20.08 -4.51 3.88
N LYS A 129 -19.61 -5.76 3.92
CA LYS A 129 -20.49 -6.92 4.15
C LYS A 129 -21.23 -6.87 5.49
N THR A 130 -20.69 -6.13 6.46
CA THR A 130 -21.31 -5.90 7.76
C THR A 130 -22.02 -4.54 7.86
N THR A 131 -21.51 -3.53 7.15
CA THR A 131 -21.94 -2.12 7.31
C THR A 131 -22.86 -1.60 6.21
N ALA A 132 -22.96 -2.32 5.09
CA ALA A 132 -23.71 -1.87 3.92
C ALA A 132 -25.22 -1.89 4.15
N SER A 133 -25.89 -0.94 3.51
CA SER A 133 -27.34 -0.90 3.46
C SER A 133 -27.89 -2.04 2.59
N LYS A 134 -29.19 -2.33 2.73
CA LYS A 134 -29.89 -3.29 1.86
C LYS A 134 -29.82 -2.94 0.37
N ALA A 135 -29.63 -1.66 0.02
CA ALA A 135 -29.47 -1.24 -1.36
C ALA A 135 -28.22 -1.83 -2.04
N LEU A 136 -27.26 -2.31 -1.24
CA LEU A 136 -26.03 -2.96 -1.70
C LEU A 136 -26.06 -4.50 -1.60
N GLU A 137 -27.19 -5.11 -1.21
CA GLU A 137 -27.30 -6.56 -0.95
C GLU A 137 -26.88 -7.45 -2.15
N ASN A 138 -26.89 -6.91 -3.37
CA ASN A 138 -26.40 -7.57 -4.59
C ASN A 138 -25.38 -6.72 -5.38
N LYS A 139 -24.75 -5.73 -4.73
CA LYS A 139 -23.77 -4.81 -5.33
C LYS A 139 -22.51 -4.79 -4.46
N ALA A 140 -21.79 -5.92 -4.42
CA ALA A 140 -20.55 -6.00 -3.66
C ALA A 140 -19.56 -4.95 -4.17
N ILE A 141 -19.07 -4.11 -3.28
CA ILE A 141 -18.06 -3.09 -3.61
C ILE A 141 -16.70 -3.78 -3.60
N ILE A 142 -15.98 -3.66 -4.70
CA ILE A 142 -14.66 -4.25 -4.89
C ILE A 142 -13.62 -3.17 -5.17
N LYS A 143 -12.41 -3.39 -4.67
CA LYS A 143 -11.24 -2.56 -4.93
C LYS A 143 -10.58 -3.04 -6.22
N VAL A 144 -10.46 -2.17 -7.22
CA VAL A 144 -9.89 -2.51 -8.54
C VAL A 144 -8.54 -1.87 -8.80
N TYR A 145 -8.16 -0.90 -7.98
CA TYR A 145 -6.87 -0.22 -8.05
C TYR A 145 -6.45 0.20 -6.64
N ASN A 146 -5.15 0.05 -6.33
CA ASN A 146 -4.55 0.42 -5.04
C ASN A 146 -3.08 0.68 -5.29
N GLU A 147 -2.72 1.95 -5.43
CA GLU A 147 -1.35 2.31 -5.79
C GLU A 147 -0.84 3.48 -4.95
N PRO A 148 0.41 3.43 -4.48
CA PRO A 148 1.03 4.59 -3.87
C PRO A 148 1.18 5.71 -4.92
N LEU A 149 0.67 6.88 -4.58
CA LEU A 149 0.97 8.15 -5.22
C LEU A 149 2.21 8.75 -4.56
N ALA A 150 3.30 8.90 -5.30
CA ALA A 150 4.38 9.80 -4.91
C ALA A 150 4.08 11.18 -5.51
N CYS A 151 3.42 12.04 -4.76
CA CYS A 151 3.04 13.36 -5.28
C CYS A 151 4.25 14.32 -5.25
N ILE A 152 4.83 14.58 -6.42
CA ILE A 152 5.51 15.86 -6.73
C ILE A 152 4.75 16.53 -7.89
N ASN A 153 4.62 17.85 -7.78
CA ASN A 153 3.65 18.70 -8.44
C ASN A 153 3.54 18.61 -9.98
N ALA A 154 4.55 18.19 -10.73
CA ALA A 154 4.48 18.22 -12.20
C ALA A 154 3.68 17.05 -12.80
N ASN A 155 3.80 15.85 -12.23
CA ASN A 155 3.26 14.63 -12.83
C ASN A 155 1.86 14.25 -12.31
N LEU A 156 1.39 14.88 -11.23
CA LEU A 156 0.07 14.59 -10.67
C LEU A 156 -1.06 15.01 -11.62
N GLN A 157 -0.91 16.13 -12.33
CA GLN A 157 -1.92 16.59 -13.29
C GLN A 157 -2.05 15.60 -14.46
N ASN A 158 -0.93 15.18 -15.06
CA ASN A 158 -0.91 14.20 -16.14
C ASN A 158 -1.56 12.88 -15.72
N PHE A 159 -1.26 12.41 -14.50
CA PHE A 159 -1.90 11.20 -13.95
C PHE A 159 -3.41 11.35 -13.85
N PHE A 160 -3.92 12.47 -13.35
CA PHE A 160 -5.37 12.71 -13.30
C PHE A 160 -6.01 12.92 -14.67
N ASP A 161 -5.26 13.41 -15.65
CA ASP A 161 -5.72 13.52 -17.04
C ASP A 161 -5.83 12.12 -17.70
N GLU A 162 -4.84 11.25 -17.50
CA GLU A 162 -4.88 9.84 -17.92
C GLU A 162 -5.99 9.05 -17.21
N LEU A 163 -6.15 9.30 -15.91
CA LEU A 163 -7.22 8.72 -15.10
C LEU A 163 -8.58 9.18 -15.60
N LYS A 164 -8.75 10.48 -15.88
CA LYS A 164 -9.98 11.04 -16.46
C LYS A 164 -10.29 10.37 -17.79
N LYS A 165 -9.30 10.21 -18.68
CA LYS A 165 -9.46 9.50 -19.95
C LYS A 165 -9.98 8.09 -19.73
N THR A 166 -9.34 7.35 -18.83
CA THR A 166 -9.70 5.97 -18.46
C THR A 166 -11.15 5.84 -18.00
N ILE A 167 -11.61 6.79 -17.18
CA ILE A 167 -12.98 6.83 -16.63
C ILE A 167 -13.99 7.26 -17.71
N SER A 168 -13.68 8.32 -18.47
CA SER A 168 -14.59 8.89 -19.48
C SER A 168 -14.87 7.94 -20.64
N GLU A 169 -13.93 7.05 -20.96
CA GLU A 169 -14.09 6.10 -22.05
C GLU A 169 -14.92 4.86 -21.66
N ASN A 170 -14.98 4.48 -20.36
CA ASN A 170 -15.45 3.14 -19.97
C ASN A 170 -16.12 2.99 -18.59
N ALA A 171 -16.18 4.01 -17.72
CA ALA A 171 -16.51 3.77 -16.30
C ALA A 171 -16.89 5.02 -15.48
N SER A 172 -18.06 5.63 -15.72
CA SER A 172 -18.57 6.74 -14.89
C SER A 172 -18.75 6.37 -13.41
N ASP A 173 -18.96 5.09 -13.11
CA ASP A 173 -19.32 4.59 -11.78
C ASP A 173 -18.09 4.07 -11.02
N VAL A 174 -16.98 4.82 -11.09
CA VAL A 174 -15.75 4.56 -10.31
C VAL A 174 -15.56 5.67 -9.31
N VAL A 175 -15.40 5.30 -8.04
CA VAL A 175 -15.02 6.24 -6.98
C VAL A 175 -13.64 5.95 -6.46
N PHE A 176 -12.97 7.00 -6.03
CA PHE A 176 -11.62 6.97 -5.53
C PHE A 176 -11.60 7.43 -4.08
N THR A 177 -10.69 6.85 -3.30
CA THR A 177 -10.26 7.46 -2.05
C THR A 177 -8.79 7.79 -2.15
N LEU A 178 -8.45 9.03 -1.83
CA LEU A 178 -7.08 9.48 -1.69
C LEU A 178 -6.77 9.60 -0.22
N SER A 179 -5.71 8.96 0.23
CA SER A 179 -5.20 9.12 1.59
C SER A 179 -3.80 9.70 1.58
N SER A 180 -3.47 10.52 2.57
CA SER A 180 -2.12 10.97 2.89
C SER A 180 -2.03 11.11 4.40
N GLY A 181 -0.99 10.56 5.02
CA GLY A 181 -0.88 10.66 6.48
C GLY A 181 -2.07 10.01 7.19
N LEU A 182 -2.77 10.87 7.93
CA LEU A 182 -3.93 10.55 8.75
C LEU A 182 -5.20 11.23 8.21
N HIS A 183 -5.18 11.64 6.94
CA HIS A 183 -6.31 12.24 6.27
C HIS A 183 -6.69 11.43 5.05
N ARG A 184 -8.00 11.29 4.85
CA ARG A 184 -8.58 10.63 3.69
C ARG A 184 -9.70 11.50 3.13
N ILE A 185 -9.73 11.56 1.81
CA ILE A 185 -10.77 12.23 1.04
C ILE A 185 -11.30 11.26 -0.03
N GLY A 186 -12.56 11.46 -0.41
CA GLY A 186 -13.17 10.85 -1.57
C GLY A 186 -12.95 11.70 -2.82
N LEU A 187 -12.98 11.06 -3.98
CA LEU A 187 -12.91 11.70 -5.28
C LEU A 187 -13.75 10.88 -6.26
N ARG A 188 -14.59 11.53 -7.06
CA ARG A 188 -15.31 10.91 -8.19
C ARG A 188 -15.27 11.82 -9.39
N PHE A 189 -15.52 11.28 -10.57
CA PHE A 189 -15.66 12.08 -11.78
C PHE A 189 -17.14 12.20 -12.14
N ASP A 190 -17.60 13.41 -12.35
CA ASP A 190 -18.93 13.72 -12.82
C ASP A 190 -18.89 13.84 -14.34
N ALA A 191 -19.44 12.84 -15.02
CA ALA A 191 -19.38 12.75 -16.48
C ALA A 191 -20.27 13.80 -17.16
N ASP A 192 -21.44 14.09 -16.58
CA ASP A 192 -22.42 15.04 -17.11
C ASP A 192 -21.86 16.47 -17.09
N GLU A 193 -21.21 16.83 -15.99
CA GLU A 193 -20.57 18.12 -15.83
C GLU A 193 -19.10 18.15 -16.28
N ASN A 194 -18.56 16.99 -16.71
CA ASN A 194 -17.17 16.80 -17.16
C ASN A 194 -16.13 17.30 -16.13
N LYS A 195 -16.42 17.16 -14.84
CA LYS A 195 -15.64 17.72 -13.73
C LYS A 195 -15.31 16.67 -12.67
N TRP A 196 -14.22 16.88 -11.96
CA TRP A 196 -13.93 16.10 -10.76
C TRP A 196 -14.73 16.64 -9.57
N VAL A 197 -15.20 15.74 -8.70
CA VAL A 197 -15.91 16.05 -7.44
C VAL A 197 -15.15 15.43 -6.28
N LEU A 198 -14.66 16.27 -5.37
CA LEU A 198 -13.91 15.86 -4.18
C LEU A 198 -14.85 15.89 -3.01
N ILE A 199 -14.77 14.85 -2.20
CA ILE A 199 -15.57 14.69 -1.02
C ILE A 199 -14.63 14.70 0.17
N ASN A 200 -14.73 15.72 1.01
CA ASN A 200 -13.98 15.79 2.27
C ASN A 200 -14.98 15.81 3.43
N PRO A 201 -15.35 14.64 3.97
CA PRO A 201 -16.30 14.57 5.08
C PRO A 201 -15.81 15.23 6.39
N GLY A 202 -14.53 15.65 6.42
CA GLY A 202 -13.84 16.13 7.60
C GLY A 202 -13.73 17.64 7.77
N SER A 203 -13.57 18.38 6.67
CA SER A 203 -13.75 19.82 6.67
C SER A 203 -15.24 20.15 6.66
N TYR A 204 -15.65 21.31 7.18
CA TYR A 204 -16.98 21.86 6.88
C TYR A 204 -17.26 21.65 5.38
N LEU A 205 -18.40 21.04 5.07
CA LEU A 205 -18.89 20.79 3.72
C LEU A 205 -19.31 22.12 3.08
N ASP A 206 -18.35 22.96 2.74
CA ASP A 206 -18.61 24.13 1.88
C ASP A 206 -18.04 23.95 0.46
N ASP A 207 -17.54 22.76 0.11
CA ASP A 207 -16.71 22.63 -1.08
C ASP A 207 -17.01 21.36 -1.87
N SER A 208 -18.12 21.39 -2.61
CA SER A 208 -18.06 20.76 -3.93
C SER A 208 -16.89 21.41 -4.69
N LEU A 209 -16.12 20.61 -5.43
CA LEU A 209 -14.98 21.11 -6.23
C LEU A 209 -15.34 22.27 -7.19
N ALA A 210 -16.62 22.55 -7.41
CA ALA A 210 -17.11 23.57 -8.31
C ALA A 210 -16.90 25.02 -7.83
N TYR A 211 -16.56 25.29 -6.56
CA TYR A 211 -16.57 26.66 -6.04
C TYR A 211 -15.30 27.16 -5.34
N LYS A 212 -14.27 26.33 -5.12
CA LYS A 212 -13.03 26.85 -4.51
C LYS A 212 -12.27 27.73 -5.48
N LYS A 213 -12.17 28.99 -5.09
CA LYS A 213 -11.36 30.00 -5.74
C LYS A 213 -10.03 30.19 -4.98
N ASP A 214 -8.95 30.56 -5.67
CA ASP A 214 -7.74 31.08 -5.04
C ASP A 214 -8.04 32.38 -4.28
N ASP A 215 -7.06 32.94 -3.56
CA ASP A 215 -7.19 34.21 -2.82
C ASP A 215 -7.57 35.41 -3.73
N LYS A 216 -7.58 35.21 -5.05
CA LYS A 216 -7.91 36.19 -6.09
C LYS A 216 -9.24 35.90 -6.80
N GLY A 217 -9.97 34.84 -6.43
CA GLY A 217 -11.27 34.54 -7.02
C GLY A 217 -11.25 33.58 -8.24
N ASN A 218 -10.13 32.92 -8.55
CA ASN A 218 -10.00 31.99 -9.69
C ASN A 218 -10.21 30.52 -9.29
N PRO A 219 -10.96 29.71 -10.06
CA PRO A 219 -11.15 28.28 -9.76
C PRO A 219 -9.81 27.55 -9.58
N LEU A 220 -9.65 26.81 -8.47
CA LEU A 220 -8.47 25.99 -8.24
C LEU A 220 -8.46 24.79 -9.19
N SER A 221 -7.28 24.45 -9.71
CA SER A 221 -7.07 23.18 -10.41
C SER A 221 -7.33 21.98 -9.50
N LEU A 222 -7.61 20.81 -10.07
CA LEU A 222 -7.77 19.56 -9.32
C LEU A 222 -6.55 19.29 -8.43
N LYS A 223 -5.35 19.47 -9.00
CA LYS A 223 -4.08 19.34 -8.29
C LYS A 223 -4.00 20.27 -7.09
N GLU A 224 -4.28 21.56 -7.25
CA GLU A 224 -4.25 22.53 -6.14
C GLU A 224 -5.25 22.19 -5.06
N THR A 225 -6.44 21.74 -5.44
CA THR A 225 -7.47 21.36 -4.47
C THR A 225 -7.09 20.10 -3.71
N ILE A 226 -6.57 19.09 -4.40
CA ILE A 226 -6.04 17.87 -3.78
C ILE A 226 -4.89 18.23 -2.82
N ASN A 227 -3.94 19.06 -3.23
CA ASN A 227 -2.83 19.51 -2.39
C ASN A 227 -3.30 20.26 -1.14
N LYS A 228 -4.30 21.15 -1.28
CA LYS A 228 -4.87 21.92 -0.16
C LYS A 228 -5.59 21.03 0.85
N ASN A 229 -6.32 20.01 0.39
CA ASN A 229 -7.12 19.15 1.25
C ASN A 229 -6.30 18.03 1.89
N LEU A 230 -5.39 17.39 1.14
CA LEU A 230 -4.50 16.35 1.67
C LEU A 230 -3.31 16.90 2.46
N LYS A 231 -3.09 18.23 2.42
CA LYS A 231 -1.98 18.92 3.09
C LYS A 231 -0.63 18.27 2.75
N PHE A 232 -0.35 18.09 1.47
CA PHE A 232 0.96 17.65 0.96
C PHE A 232 2.04 18.73 1.19
N ASP A 233 2.30 19.08 2.44
CA ASP A 233 3.46 19.91 2.79
C ASP A 233 4.67 18.99 2.95
N HIS A 234 5.74 19.29 2.22
CA HIS A 234 6.98 18.50 2.21
C HIS A 234 7.58 18.27 3.60
N GLU A 235 7.36 19.19 4.54
CA GLU A 235 7.81 19.05 5.94
C GLU A 235 6.88 18.18 6.78
N CYS A 236 5.59 18.13 6.42
CA CYS A 236 4.57 17.29 7.06
C CYS A 236 4.69 15.84 6.60
N ILE A 237 4.92 15.60 5.30
CA ILE A 237 5.10 14.25 4.73
C ILE A 237 6.24 13.49 5.45
N ALA A 238 7.34 14.15 5.83
CA ALA A 238 8.43 13.49 6.57
C ALA A 238 8.04 13.07 8.00
N LYS A 239 7.30 13.92 8.74
CA LYS A 239 6.78 13.59 10.08
C LYS A 239 5.61 12.60 10.03
N GLU A 240 4.83 12.63 8.94
CA GLU A 240 3.65 11.80 8.72
C GLU A 240 4.01 10.39 8.25
N ILE A 241 5.04 10.27 7.42
CA ILE A 241 5.66 8.99 7.10
C ILE A 241 6.29 8.39 8.36
N GLN A 242 6.90 9.24 9.21
CA GLN A 242 7.45 8.79 10.48
C GLN A 242 6.38 8.19 11.42
N ALA A 243 5.20 8.80 11.46
CA ALA A 243 4.08 8.43 12.32
C ALA A 243 3.24 7.24 11.82
N ALA A 244 3.40 6.85 10.58
CA ALA A 244 2.49 5.91 9.95
C ALA A 244 3.02 4.50 9.82
N LEU A 245 4.31 4.42 9.52
CA LEU A 245 4.96 3.14 9.48
C LEU A 245 5.25 2.63 10.91
N SER A 246 5.08 3.46 11.96
CA SER A 246 4.91 2.99 13.34
C SER A 246 3.55 2.32 13.51
N LEU A 247 3.42 1.11 12.95
CA LEU A 247 2.37 0.10 13.15
C LEU A 247 0.88 0.51 12.96
N GLU A 248 0.55 1.77 12.68
CA GLU A 248 -0.86 2.25 12.67
C GLU A 248 -1.31 3.08 11.45
N ALA A 249 -0.51 3.38 10.42
CA ALA A 249 -1.06 4.01 9.21
C ALA A 249 -0.39 3.62 7.89
N ASN A 250 -1.21 3.34 6.88
CA ASN A 250 -0.80 3.21 5.48
C ASN A 250 -0.55 4.60 4.85
N SER A 251 0.40 5.41 5.37
CA SER A 251 0.50 6.85 5.03
C SER A 251 1.32 7.25 3.81
N VAL A 252 1.80 6.32 3.01
CA VAL A 252 2.19 6.73 1.66
C VAL A 252 0.93 7.27 1.00
N ALA A 253 1.02 8.42 0.34
CA ALA A 253 -0.16 8.93 -0.34
C ALA A 253 -0.68 7.83 -1.25
N ASN A 254 -1.95 7.44 -1.14
CA ASN A 254 -2.46 6.24 -1.77
C ASN A 254 -3.78 6.56 -2.46
N ILE A 255 -3.93 6.08 -3.68
CA ILE A 255 -5.19 6.07 -4.41
C ILE A 255 -5.76 4.66 -4.42
N ASN A 256 -6.96 4.53 -3.89
CA ASN A 256 -7.78 3.34 -4.09
C ASN A 256 -8.90 3.68 -5.06
N ALA A 257 -9.21 2.78 -6.00
CA ALA A 257 -10.40 2.87 -6.84
C ALA A 257 -11.36 1.72 -6.52
N PHE A 258 -12.64 2.05 -6.43
CA PHE A 258 -13.72 1.14 -6.09
C PHE A 258 -14.80 1.14 -7.15
N VAL A 259 -15.39 -0.04 -7.37
CA VAL A 259 -16.52 -0.27 -8.29
C VAL A 259 -17.42 -1.37 -7.72
N VAL A 260 -18.61 -1.53 -8.27
CA VAL A 260 -19.47 -2.69 -7.97
C VAL A 260 -19.04 -3.93 -8.76
N GLU A 261 -19.12 -5.11 -8.15
CA GLU A 261 -18.65 -6.38 -8.75
C GLU A 261 -19.41 -6.77 -10.02
N ASN A 262 -20.67 -6.39 -10.13
CA ASN A 262 -21.52 -6.64 -11.30
C ASN A 262 -21.46 -5.52 -12.35
N HIS A 263 -20.46 -4.64 -12.29
CA HIS A 263 -20.29 -3.57 -13.28
C HIS A 263 -20.06 -4.17 -14.70
N PRO A 264 -20.82 -3.74 -15.74
CA PRO A 264 -20.73 -4.31 -17.08
C PRO A 264 -19.31 -4.31 -17.68
N GLU A 265 -18.59 -3.22 -17.45
CA GLU A 265 -17.23 -3.00 -17.97
C GLU A 265 -16.11 -3.40 -16.98
N LEU A 266 -16.40 -4.22 -15.96
CA LEU A 266 -15.42 -4.51 -14.89
C LEU A 266 -14.06 -5.02 -15.41
N SER A 267 -14.08 -5.87 -16.44
CA SER A 267 -12.84 -6.41 -17.03
C SER A 267 -12.01 -5.31 -17.70
N ASN A 268 -12.67 -4.39 -18.42
CA ASN A 268 -12.03 -3.27 -19.10
C ASN A 268 -11.50 -2.25 -18.08
N ILE A 269 -12.27 -1.96 -17.04
CA ILE A 269 -11.85 -1.18 -15.87
C ILE A 269 -10.55 -1.74 -15.31
N LYS A 270 -10.52 -3.01 -14.90
CA LYS A 270 -9.32 -3.64 -14.31
C LYS A 270 -8.11 -3.58 -15.27
N SER A 271 -8.33 -3.83 -16.56
CA SER A 271 -7.27 -3.77 -17.58
C SER A 271 -6.70 -2.35 -17.70
N ASN A 272 -7.56 -1.33 -17.84
CA ASN A 272 -7.12 0.05 -17.99
C ASN A 272 -6.42 0.56 -16.74
N PHE A 273 -6.96 0.26 -15.55
CA PHE A 273 -6.32 0.61 -14.28
C PHE A 273 -4.94 -0.04 -14.13
N SER A 274 -4.76 -1.29 -14.58
CA SER A 274 -3.45 -1.95 -14.56
C SER A 274 -2.40 -1.32 -15.48
N SER A 275 -2.83 -0.52 -16.46
CA SER A 275 -1.94 0.20 -17.37
C SER A 275 -1.55 1.60 -16.88
N LEU A 276 -2.24 2.13 -15.86
CA LEU A 276 -1.90 3.42 -15.28
C LEU A 276 -0.56 3.33 -14.55
N ASN A 277 0.26 4.36 -14.74
CA ASN A 277 1.53 4.49 -14.03
C ASN A 277 1.45 5.69 -13.09
N PRO A 278 1.18 5.48 -11.79
CA PRO A 278 1.12 6.58 -10.84
C PRO A 278 2.48 7.29 -10.78
N PRO A 279 2.51 8.61 -10.52
CA PRO A 279 3.77 9.31 -10.34
C PRO A 279 4.51 8.71 -9.14
N ARG A 280 5.75 8.28 -9.34
CA ARG A 280 6.62 7.62 -8.36
C ARG A 280 7.98 8.35 -8.25
N GLU A 281 7.97 9.64 -7.93
CA GLU A 281 9.22 10.41 -7.69
C GLU A 281 9.81 10.14 -6.29
N ASN A 282 11.02 10.63 -5.99
CA ASN A 282 11.67 10.48 -4.67
C ASN A 282 10.80 11.16 -3.57
N VAL A 283 10.05 10.34 -2.84
CA VAL A 283 8.78 10.71 -2.15
C VAL A 283 8.92 11.65 -0.96
N VAL A 284 10.11 11.84 -0.41
CA VAL A 284 10.28 12.78 0.69
C VAL A 284 11.45 13.64 0.35
N ASN A 285 11.19 14.94 0.28
CA ASN A 285 12.19 16.01 0.27
C ASN A 285 13.43 15.54 1.05
N ARG A 286 14.62 15.72 0.47
CA ARG A 286 15.90 15.20 0.97
C ARG A 286 16.24 13.73 0.61
N GLY A 287 15.78 13.24 -0.54
CA GLY A 287 16.30 11.98 -1.13
C GLY A 287 15.80 10.69 -0.47
N ILE A 288 14.70 10.74 0.30
CA ILE A 288 14.09 9.55 0.90
C ILE A 288 13.06 8.98 -0.09
N THR A 289 13.06 7.66 -0.27
CA THR A 289 12.16 6.93 -1.19
C THR A 289 11.25 5.96 -0.43
N LEU A 290 10.21 5.42 -1.08
CA LEU A 290 9.32 4.45 -0.44
C LEU A 290 10.04 3.18 0.04
N ILE A 291 11.10 2.76 -0.65
CA ILE A 291 11.89 1.60 -0.22
C ILE A 291 12.67 1.87 1.07
N HIS A 292 13.17 3.11 1.31
CA HIS A 292 13.81 3.46 2.60
C HIS A 292 12.82 3.29 3.74
N LEU A 293 11.60 3.73 3.50
CA LEU A 293 10.52 3.77 4.46
C LEU A 293 9.96 2.38 4.72
N ALA A 294 9.66 1.60 3.68
CA ALA A 294 9.26 0.21 3.84
C ALA A 294 10.29 -0.58 4.67
N VAL A 295 11.58 -0.33 4.44
CA VAL A 295 12.66 -1.00 5.17
C VAL A 295 12.80 -0.51 6.61
N ALA A 296 12.79 0.80 6.87
CA ALA A 296 12.89 1.37 8.22
C ALA A 296 11.82 0.85 9.20
N TYR A 297 10.71 0.35 8.66
CA TYR A 297 9.60 -0.16 9.45
C TYR A 297 9.27 -1.63 9.20
N ASN A 298 10.19 -2.33 8.52
CA ASN A 298 10.08 -3.77 8.29
C ASN A 298 8.77 -4.18 7.57
N ASN A 299 8.24 -3.33 6.70
CA ASN A 299 7.03 -3.59 5.93
C ASN A 299 7.38 -4.29 4.61
N LEU A 300 7.40 -5.63 4.65
CA LEU A 300 7.80 -6.48 3.52
C LEU A 300 6.89 -6.31 2.30
N SER A 301 5.58 -6.24 2.51
CA SER A 301 4.62 -6.06 1.41
C SER A 301 4.84 -4.73 0.69
N ALA A 302 5.03 -3.63 1.45
CA ALA A 302 5.34 -2.34 0.86
C ALA A 302 6.70 -2.36 0.13
N LEU A 303 7.71 -3.06 0.67
CA LEU A 303 9.00 -3.19 0.00
C LEU A 303 8.86 -3.93 -1.34
N GLU A 304 8.25 -5.11 -1.34
CA GLU A 304 8.05 -5.93 -2.55
C GLU A 304 7.27 -5.19 -3.63
N ASN A 305 6.21 -4.47 -3.24
CA ASN A 305 5.39 -3.72 -4.20
C ASN A 305 6.14 -2.52 -4.80
N ASN A 306 7.15 -1.96 -4.13
CA ASN A 306 7.83 -0.74 -4.57
C ASN A 306 9.22 -0.99 -5.17
N ILE A 307 9.84 -2.15 -4.92
CA ILE A 307 11.25 -2.37 -5.21
C ILE A 307 11.63 -2.24 -6.70
N HIS A 308 10.68 -2.48 -7.60
CA HIS A 308 10.90 -2.40 -9.05
C HIS A 308 10.82 -0.97 -9.62
N PHE A 309 10.40 0.00 -8.82
CA PHE A 309 10.15 1.37 -9.28
C PHE A 309 11.21 2.38 -8.85
N TYR A 310 12.09 2.02 -7.92
CA TYR A 310 13.09 2.91 -7.34
C TYR A 310 14.51 2.39 -7.54
N ASP A 311 15.46 3.30 -7.70
CA ASP A 311 16.88 2.97 -7.58
C ASP A 311 17.20 2.58 -6.13
N LEU A 312 17.64 1.33 -5.93
CA LEU A 312 17.96 0.75 -4.62
C LEU A 312 19.13 1.43 -3.91
N ASP A 313 19.96 2.14 -4.67
CA ASP A 313 21.17 2.80 -4.19
C ASP A 313 20.96 4.29 -3.90
N THR A 314 19.72 4.78 -4.03
CA THR A 314 19.35 6.16 -3.67
C THR A 314 19.78 6.43 -2.22
N ARG A 315 20.44 7.58 -1.98
CA ARG A 315 20.88 8.00 -0.65
C ARG A 315 20.02 9.13 -0.10
N ILE A 316 19.61 9.00 1.16
CA ILE A 316 19.01 10.09 1.94
C ILE A 316 20.03 11.22 2.07
N ILE A 317 19.65 12.46 1.74
CA ILE A 317 20.55 13.62 1.71
C ILE A 317 21.16 13.90 3.09
N ASP A 318 20.35 13.88 4.16
CA ASP A 318 20.82 14.26 5.50
C ASP A 318 21.74 13.22 6.15
N THR A 319 21.48 11.94 5.89
CA THR A 319 22.19 10.83 6.57
C THR A 319 23.17 10.12 5.66
N GLY A 320 23.05 10.30 4.35
CA GLY A 320 23.77 9.54 3.33
C GLY A 320 23.32 8.08 3.21
N LYS A 321 22.34 7.60 3.99
CA LYS A 321 22.01 6.16 4.05
C LYS A 321 21.15 5.71 2.87
N THR A 322 21.38 4.50 2.40
CA THR A 322 20.50 3.74 1.49
C THR A 322 19.48 2.89 2.26
N ALA A 323 18.48 2.37 1.56
CA ALA A 323 17.49 1.46 2.13
C ALA A 323 18.15 0.19 2.72
N LEU A 324 19.17 -0.35 2.05
CA LEU A 324 19.91 -1.51 2.57
C LEU A 324 20.67 -1.18 3.85
N GLU A 325 21.31 -0.01 3.92
CA GLU A 325 22.04 0.42 5.12
C GLU A 325 21.10 0.57 6.32
N ILE A 326 19.87 1.06 6.12
CA ILE A 326 18.83 1.09 7.17
C ILE A 326 18.49 -0.33 7.62
N GLY A 327 18.20 -1.25 6.68
CA GLY A 327 17.85 -2.63 7.02
C GLY A 327 18.94 -3.35 7.81
N LEU A 328 20.21 -3.10 7.49
CA LEU A 328 21.37 -3.61 8.24
C LEU A 328 21.43 -3.02 9.65
N ILE A 329 21.35 -1.70 9.79
CA ILE A 329 21.43 -1.02 11.10
C ILE A 329 20.32 -1.50 12.05
N ASP A 330 19.09 -1.65 11.52
CA ASP A 330 17.91 -2.01 12.32
C ASP A 330 17.69 -3.53 12.41
N ASN A 331 18.57 -4.34 11.80
CA ASN A 331 18.51 -5.81 11.78
C ASN A 331 17.19 -6.36 11.19
N HIS A 332 16.67 -5.70 10.15
CA HIS A 332 15.49 -6.14 9.40
C HIS A 332 15.89 -7.19 8.35
N VAL A 333 16.15 -8.41 8.85
CA VAL A 333 16.73 -9.54 8.10
C VAL A 333 16.02 -9.82 6.77
N GLU A 334 14.70 -9.82 6.73
CA GLU A 334 13.97 -10.15 5.51
C GLU A 334 14.01 -9.01 4.47
N CYS A 335 13.93 -7.75 4.91
CA CYS A 335 14.18 -6.60 4.05
C CYS A 335 15.57 -6.65 3.42
N ILE A 336 16.60 -7.02 4.19
CA ILE A 336 17.97 -7.20 3.67
C ILE A 336 17.98 -8.25 2.56
N ARG A 337 17.34 -9.41 2.76
CA ARG A 337 17.28 -10.47 1.74
C ARG A 337 16.64 -9.98 0.46
N ILE A 338 15.48 -9.33 0.56
CA ILE A 338 14.74 -8.80 -0.59
C ILE A 338 15.60 -7.79 -1.36
N LEU A 339 16.19 -6.80 -0.68
CA LEU A 339 17.03 -5.77 -1.31
C LEU A 339 18.26 -6.35 -2.00
N VAL A 340 18.96 -7.29 -1.35
CA VAL A 340 20.17 -7.90 -1.91
C VAL A 340 19.83 -8.73 -3.15
N LYS A 341 18.76 -9.54 -3.09
CA LYS A 341 18.27 -10.32 -4.24
C LYS A 341 17.94 -9.41 -5.44
N HIS A 342 17.39 -8.22 -5.19
CA HIS A 342 17.04 -7.26 -6.25
C HIS A 342 18.20 -6.37 -6.73
N GLY A 343 19.43 -6.59 -6.25
CA GLY A 343 20.60 -5.92 -6.81
C GLY A 343 21.18 -4.77 -5.99
N ALA A 344 20.71 -4.52 -4.76
CA ALA A 344 21.25 -3.45 -3.92
C ALA A 344 22.79 -3.53 -3.78
N ASN A 345 23.46 -2.38 -3.86
CA ASN A 345 24.91 -2.32 -3.93
C ASN A 345 25.57 -2.43 -2.55
N LEU A 346 26.30 -3.53 -2.37
CA LEU A 346 27.01 -3.86 -1.13
C LEU A 346 28.35 -3.14 -0.96
N LYS A 347 28.81 -2.42 -1.99
CA LYS A 347 30.13 -1.77 -2.04
C LYS A 347 30.08 -0.28 -1.71
N LEU A 348 28.89 0.25 -1.48
CA LEU A 348 28.69 1.62 -1.03
C LEU A 348 29.39 1.85 0.31
N THR A 349 30.17 2.94 0.40
CA THR A 349 30.97 3.27 1.59
C THR A 349 30.55 4.59 2.22
N ASN A 350 30.71 4.68 3.54
CA ASN A 350 30.62 5.95 4.27
C ASN A 350 31.87 6.83 4.06
N THR A 351 31.91 8.00 4.72
CA THR A 351 33.04 8.94 4.65
C THR A 351 34.38 8.38 5.15
N GLN A 352 34.36 7.28 5.91
CA GLN A 352 35.56 6.57 6.36
C GLN A 352 35.99 5.44 5.40
N GLY A 353 35.35 5.31 4.23
CA GLY A 353 35.64 4.25 3.27
C GLY A 353 35.24 2.84 3.76
N LYS A 354 34.33 2.75 4.73
CA LYS A 354 33.79 1.47 5.23
C LYS A 354 32.45 1.18 4.56
N THR A 355 32.28 -0.05 4.04
CA THR A 355 30.95 -0.55 3.65
C THR A 355 30.14 -0.82 4.91
N GLN A 356 28.81 -0.74 4.83
CA GLN A 356 27.97 -1.10 5.98
C GLN A 356 28.20 -2.55 6.41
N LEU A 357 28.35 -3.48 5.46
CA LEU A 357 28.69 -4.86 5.77
C LEU A 357 30.01 -5.00 6.57
N SER A 358 31.02 -4.17 6.28
CA SER A 358 32.27 -4.18 7.06
C SER A 358 32.05 -3.80 8.52
N ILE A 359 31.09 -2.92 8.81
CA ILE A 359 30.69 -2.53 10.16
C ILE A 359 29.97 -3.68 10.85
N GLU A 360 28.98 -4.30 10.18
CA GLU A 360 28.27 -5.49 10.68
C GLU A 360 29.23 -6.63 11.06
N ILE A 361 30.26 -6.88 10.23
CA ILE A 361 31.30 -7.87 10.49
C ILE A 361 32.11 -7.50 11.73
N GLN A 362 32.49 -6.23 11.90
CA GLN A 362 33.23 -5.75 13.07
C GLN A 362 32.40 -5.93 14.35
N GLU A 363 31.13 -5.55 14.30
CA GLU A 363 30.17 -5.60 15.41
C GLU A 363 29.59 -7.01 15.67
N LYS A 364 29.94 -8.01 14.85
CA LYS A 364 29.49 -9.40 14.99
C LYS A 364 27.97 -9.56 14.83
N LYS A 365 27.38 -8.83 13.91
CA LYS A 365 25.95 -8.88 13.57
C LYS A 365 25.69 -10.05 12.60
N TRP A 366 25.72 -11.27 13.14
CA TRP A 366 25.77 -12.49 12.34
C TRP A 366 24.54 -12.73 11.48
N GLU A 367 23.36 -12.37 11.98
CA GLU A 367 22.09 -12.48 11.28
C GLU A 367 22.12 -11.68 9.97
N ASN A 368 22.56 -10.42 10.03
CA ASN A 368 22.77 -9.55 8.86
C ASN A 368 23.79 -10.14 7.88
N ILE A 369 24.94 -10.58 8.38
CA ILE A 369 26.01 -11.17 7.55
C ILE A 369 25.48 -12.42 6.82
N ILE A 370 24.75 -13.29 7.52
CA ILE A 370 24.13 -14.49 6.96
C ILE A 370 23.08 -14.10 5.92
N ALA A 371 22.23 -13.11 6.20
CA ALA A 371 21.20 -12.64 5.29
C ALA A 371 21.79 -12.17 3.97
N VAL A 372 22.84 -11.34 4.01
CA VAL A 372 23.56 -10.88 2.82
C VAL A 372 24.21 -12.05 2.07
N LEU A 373 24.96 -12.90 2.77
CA LEU A 373 25.68 -14.00 2.13
C LEU A 373 24.77 -15.05 1.48
N SER A 374 23.62 -15.30 2.08
CA SER A 374 22.62 -16.23 1.54
C SER A 374 21.89 -15.66 0.32
N SER A 375 21.88 -14.33 0.16
CA SER A 375 21.05 -13.65 -0.83
C SER A 375 21.83 -13.14 -2.05
N ILE A 376 23.17 -13.13 -2.00
CA ILE A 376 23.97 -12.75 -3.17
C ILE A 376 24.15 -13.92 -4.12
N GLU A 377 23.96 -13.64 -5.40
CA GLU A 377 24.23 -14.58 -6.50
C GLU A 377 25.74 -14.83 -6.72
N HIS A 378 26.60 -13.90 -6.34
CA HIS A 378 28.03 -14.10 -6.53
C HIS A 378 28.86 -13.30 -5.54
N ILE A 379 29.98 -13.88 -5.10
CA ILE A 379 30.92 -13.27 -4.14
C ILE A 379 31.53 -11.96 -4.66
N SER A 380 31.54 -11.74 -5.97
CA SER A 380 32.04 -10.51 -6.61
C SER A 380 31.22 -9.28 -6.26
N ARG A 381 30.00 -9.44 -5.71
CA ARG A 381 29.19 -8.33 -5.18
C ARG A 381 29.77 -7.75 -3.90
N LEU A 382 30.61 -8.49 -3.17
CA LEU A 382 31.25 -8.02 -1.95
C LEU A 382 32.52 -7.23 -2.24
N SER A 383 32.90 -6.32 -1.34
CA SER A 383 34.20 -5.67 -1.41
C SER A 383 35.33 -6.64 -1.04
N GLU A 384 36.55 -6.42 -1.55
CA GLU A 384 37.71 -7.25 -1.19
C GLU A 384 37.99 -7.27 0.32
N LYS A 385 37.77 -6.12 0.97
CA LYS A 385 37.95 -5.94 2.42
C LYS A 385 36.94 -6.77 3.20
N ASP A 386 35.69 -6.81 2.75
CA ASP A 386 34.64 -7.64 3.36
C ASP A 386 34.95 -9.12 3.18
N LEU A 387 35.32 -9.53 1.95
CA LEU A 387 35.71 -10.91 1.67
C LEU A 387 36.85 -11.39 2.57
N LYS A 388 37.90 -10.58 2.74
CA LYS A 388 39.02 -10.89 3.64
C LYS A 388 38.57 -11.02 5.09
N SER A 389 37.68 -10.13 5.54
CA SER A 389 37.17 -10.12 6.92
C SER A 389 36.27 -11.33 7.19
N ILE A 390 35.41 -11.70 6.24
CA ILE A 390 34.54 -12.89 6.30
C ILE A 390 35.39 -14.16 6.35
N LYS A 391 36.41 -14.29 5.50
CA LYS A 391 37.35 -15.41 5.55
C LYS A 391 38.03 -15.54 6.91
N LYS A 392 38.43 -14.43 7.54
CA LYS A 392 39.03 -14.43 8.88
C LYS A 392 38.04 -14.90 9.96
N LYS A 393 36.75 -14.55 9.84
CA LYS A 393 35.70 -14.92 10.80
C LYS A 393 34.90 -16.17 10.42
N LYS A 394 35.39 -16.96 9.46
CA LYS A 394 34.70 -18.11 8.88
C LYS A 394 34.08 -19.05 9.91
N SER A 395 34.85 -19.47 10.92
CA SER A 395 34.39 -20.43 11.94
C SER A 395 33.22 -19.90 12.79
N GLU A 396 33.23 -18.59 13.10
CA GLU A 396 32.15 -17.92 13.84
C GLU A 396 30.88 -17.86 12.98
N ILE A 397 31.01 -17.47 11.71
CA ILE A 397 29.89 -17.39 10.77
C ILE A 397 29.28 -18.78 10.54
N GLN A 398 30.10 -19.82 10.36
CA GLN A 398 29.64 -21.21 10.25
C GLN A 398 28.81 -21.65 11.46
N LYS A 399 29.23 -21.31 12.67
CA LYS A 399 28.49 -21.62 13.91
C LYS A 399 27.14 -20.92 13.95
N HIS A 400 27.10 -19.62 13.67
CA HIS A 400 25.86 -18.85 13.66
C HIS A 400 24.93 -19.26 12.51
N PHE A 401 25.47 -19.68 11.37
CA PHE A 401 24.69 -20.21 10.26
C PHE A 401 23.99 -21.52 10.64
N ILE A 402 24.66 -22.42 11.35
CA ILE A 402 24.01 -23.63 11.91
C ILE A 402 22.92 -23.24 12.90
N SER A 403 23.17 -22.26 13.77
CA SER A 403 22.16 -21.77 14.71
C SER A 403 20.93 -21.21 14.00
N TYR A 404 21.12 -20.45 12.92
CA TYR A 404 20.06 -19.94 12.07
C TYR A 404 19.27 -21.07 11.40
N LEU A 405 19.93 -22.06 10.80
CA LEU A 405 19.23 -23.21 10.21
C LEU A 405 18.42 -23.99 11.26
N ASN A 406 18.91 -24.05 12.50
CA ASN A 406 18.21 -24.73 13.58
C ASN A 406 17.04 -23.93 14.17
N SER A 407 17.02 -22.61 14.02
CA SER A 407 15.87 -21.79 14.43
C SER A 407 14.70 -21.86 13.45
N ILE A 408 14.93 -22.33 12.21
CA ILE A 408 13.85 -22.57 11.24
C ILE A 408 13.04 -23.79 11.67
N SER A 409 11.84 -23.55 12.21
CA SER A 409 10.94 -24.62 12.69
C SER A 409 10.26 -25.40 11.56
N ASP A 410 9.98 -24.75 10.42
CA ASP A 410 9.35 -25.37 9.26
C ASP A 410 10.37 -26.24 8.50
N PRO A 411 10.17 -27.57 8.40
CA PRO A 411 11.11 -28.47 7.74
C PRO A 411 11.32 -28.16 6.26
N ASN A 412 10.28 -27.69 5.56
CA ASN A 412 10.34 -27.37 4.14
C ASN A 412 11.16 -26.11 3.90
N LYS A 413 10.91 -25.05 4.69
CA LYS A 413 11.71 -23.82 4.63
C LYS A 413 13.16 -24.05 5.04
N LYS A 414 13.40 -24.94 6.02
CA LYS A 414 14.75 -25.32 6.43
C LYS A 414 15.48 -26.04 5.30
N LYS A 415 14.80 -26.97 4.62
CA LYS A 415 15.34 -27.67 3.45
C LYS A 415 15.67 -26.70 2.32
N GLU A 416 14.74 -25.79 2.00
CA GLU A 416 14.95 -24.75 0.97
C GLU A 416 16.15 -23.87 1.30
N ALA A 417 16.26 -23.38 2.55
CA ALA A 417 17.40 -22.59 3.00
C ALA A 417 18.74 -23.36 2.92
N ILE A 418 18.72 -24.68 3.18
CA ILE A 418 19.91 -25.54 3.03
C ILE A 418 20.27 -25.71 1.54
N GLU A 419 19.29 -25.94 0.68
CA GLU A 419 19.49 -26.11 -0.76
C GLU A 419 19.98 -24.81 -1.42
N GLU A 420 19.38 -23.66 -1.09
CA GLU A 420 19.81 -22.32 -1.51
C GLU A 420 21.25 -22.04 -1.07
N ALA A 421 21.60 -22.38 0.17
CA ALA A 421 22.95 -22.20 0.69
C ALA A 421 24.02 -23.12 0.06
N LEU A 422 23.60 -24.28 -0.46
CA LEU A 422 24.48 -25.23 -1.15
C LEU A 422 24.60 -24.94 -2.66
N HIS A 423 23.79 -24.04 -3.21
CA HIS A 423 23.86 -23.63 -4.61
C HIS A 423 25.15 -22.85 -4.89
N GLU A 424 25.84 -23.16 -6.00
CA GLU A 424 27.19 -22.66 -6.31
C GLU A 424 27.31 -21.15 -6.61
N PRO A 425 26.29 -20.42 -7.09
CA PRO A 425 26.31 -18.97 -7.13
C PRO A 425 25.76 -18.40 -5.80
N SER A 426 26.33 -18.78 -4.65
CA SER A 426 25.98 -18.17 -3.35
C SER A 426 27.18 -17.51 -2.69
N GLY A 427 26.94 -16.43 -1.96
CA GLY A 427 27.95 -15.78 -1.12
C GLY A 427 28.54 -16.68 -0.06
N LEU A 428 27.79 -17.72 0.32
CA LEU A 428 28.15 -18.70 1.32
C LEU A 428 29.27 -19.65 0.87
N VAL A 429 29.56 -19.78 -0.43
CA VAL A 429 30.68 -20.61 -0.93
C VAL A 429 32.00 -20.38 -0.17
N ILE A 430 32.28 -19.13 0.24
CA ILE A 430 33.51 -18.79 0.99
C ILE A 430 33.59 -19.40 2.39
N ILE A 431 32.45 -19.78 2.99
CA ILE A 431 32.39 -20.46 4.29
C ILE A 431 32.03 -21.95 4.18
N PHE A 432 31.64 -22.47 3.00
CA PHE A 432 31.28 -23.88 2.79
C PHE A 432 32.46 -24.74 2.31
N ASP A 433 33.42 -24.98 3.21
CA ASP A 433 34.40 -26.04 2.98
C ASP A 433 33.75 -27.44 3.00
N GLN A 434 34.53 -28.45 2.57
CA GLN A 434 34.08 -29.85 2.49
C GLN A 434 33.52 -30.37 3.83
N ASP A 435 34.09 -29.96 4.96
CA ASP A 435 33.67 -30.43 6.28
C ASP A 435 32.37 -29.75 6.73
N PHE A 436 32.21 -28.46 6.43
CA PHE A 436 31.00 -27.72 6.72
C PHE A 436 29.83 -28.18 5.85
N LYS A 437 30.06 -28.41 4.54
CA LYS A 437 29.07 -29.04 3.64
C LYS A 437 28.54 -30.36 4.21
N LYS A 438 29.43 -31.24 4.69
CA LYS A 438 29.04 -32.50 5.35
C LYS A 438 28.20 -32.27 6.62
N LYS A 439 28.55 -31.27 7.45
CA LYS A 439 27.76 -30.93 8.65
C LYS A 439 26.35 -30.47 8.31
N ILE A 440 26.19 -29.65 7.27
CA ILE A 440 24.88 -29.14 6.83
C ILE A 440 24.03 -30.28 6.23
N LEU A 441 24.63 -31.11 5.38
CA LEU A 441 23.93 -32.27 4.80
C LEU A 441 23.44 -33.25 5.87
N LYS A 442 24.19 -33.45 6.96
CA LYS A 442 23.74 -34.25 8.12
C LYS A 442 22.54 -33.62 8.83
N LEU A 443 22.46 -32.29 8.93
CA LEU A 443 21.28 -31.60 9.48
C LEU A 443 20.04 -31.81 8.60
N ASN A 444 20.21 -31.95 7.27
CA ASN A 444 19.13 -32.28 6.35
C ASN A 444 18.69 -33.75 6.47
N ALA A 445 19.63 -34.67 6.64
CA ALA A 445 19.35 -36.11 6.78
C ALA A 445 18.70 -36.51 8.12
N GLY A 446 18.97 -35.75 9.20
CA GLY A 446 18.45 -36.04 10.55
C GLY A 446 16.93 -35.92 10.70
N ASN A 447 16.24 -35.23 9.78
CA ASN A 447 14.78 -35.04 9.84
C ASN A 447 13.97 -36.12 9.07
N PHE A 448 14.62 -37.06 8.36
CA PHE A 448 13.94 -38.16 7.67
C PHE A 448 13.95 -39.49 8.44
N ALA A 449 14.70 -39.57 9.55
CA ALA A 449 14.74 -40.77 10.39
C ALA A 449 13.49 -40.92 11.29
N THR A 450 12.66 -39.89 11.44
CA THR A 450 11.41 -39.94 12.22
C THR A 450 10.14 -39.99 11.35
N ALA A 451 10.26 -39.94 10.02
CA ALA A 451 9.12 -39.93 9.10
C ALA A 451 9.07 -41.14 8.15
N SER A 452 9.96 -42.13 8.29
CA SER A 452 10.06 -43.29 7.40
C SER A 452 9.55 -44.61 7.98
N ALA A 453 8.81 -44.60 9.10
CA ALA A 453 8.21 -45.81 9.68
C ALA A 453 6.69 -45.94 9.46
N GLU A 454 5.99 -44.93 8.95
CA GLU A 454 4.55 -45.03 8.68
C GLU A 454 4.24 -44.48 7.27
N ASN A 455 3.56 -45.30 6.46
CA ASN A 455 3.10 -45.07 5.08
C ASN A 455 4.07 -45.41 3.94
N ALA A 456 4.60 -46.64 3.97
CA ALA A 456 4.85 -47.38 2.74
C ALA A 456 3.52 -47.99 2.25
N GLY A 457 2.82 -47.30 1.35
CA GLY A 457 1.68 -47.88 0.66
C GLY A 457 0.64 -46.88 0.14
N GLN A 458 0.93 -46.21 -0.97
CA GLN A 458 0.01 -46.04 -2.13
C GLN A 458 0.63 -45.10 -3.18
N PRO A 459 0.47 -45.39 -4.49
CA PRO A 459 0.95 -44.53 -5.57
C PRO A 459 -0.06 -43.39 -5.80
N VAL A 460 0.37 -42.14 -5.65
CA VAL A 460 -0.49 -40.97 -5.91
C VAL A 460 0.19 -40.02 -6.89
N THR A 461 -0.25 -40.14 -8.14
CA THR A 461 -0.37 -39.14 -9.22
C THR A 461 0.38 -37.81 -9.08
N GLU A 462 1.20 -37.51 -10.11
CA GLU A 462 1.78 -36.19 -10.41
C GLU A 462 0.77 -35.04 -10.22
N LYS A 463 0.88 -34.31 -9.10
CA LYS A 463 0.45 -32.91 -9.05
C LYS A 463 1.63 -32.04 -9.45
N LYS A 464 1.67 -31.66 -10.72
CA LYS A 464 2.51 -30.57 -11.23
C LYS A 464 2.24 -29.31 -10.41
N SER A 465 3.19 -28.96 -9.53
CA SER A 465 3.21 -27.70 -8.80
C SER A 465 3.27 -26.53 -9.78
N LYS A 466 2.58 -25.44 -9.44
CA LYS A 466 2.39 -24.17 -10.18
C LYS A 466 3.68 -23.45 -10.63
N PHE A 467 4.86 -24.02 -10.39
CA PHE A 467 6.16 -23.46 -10.77
C PHE A 467 6.49 -23.59 -12.28
N SER A 468 5.89 -24.55 -13.00
CA SER A 468 6.16 -24.70 -14.45
C SER A 468 5.47 -23.63 -15.32
N PHE A 469 4.46 -22.93 -14.79
CA PHE A 469 3.76 -21.87 -15.51
C PHE A 469 4.53 -20.54 -15.52
N LEU A 470 5.28 -20.23 -14.45
CA LEU A 470 6.12 -19.03 -14.37
C LEU A 470 7.33 -19.09 -15.31
N LEU A 471 7.92 -20.28 -15.48
CA LEU A 471 9.09 -20.48 -16.37
C LEU A 471 8.73 -20.36 -17.86
N ASN A 472 7.51 -20.72 -18.26
CA ASN A 472 7.06 -20.52 -19.66
C ASN A 472 6.68 -19.06 -19.96
N ALA A 473 6.18 -18.30 -18.97
CA ALA A 473 5.91 -16.87 -19.15
C ALA A 473 7.19 -16.02 -19.26
N LEU A 474 8.28 -16.44 -18.61
CA LEU A 474 9.59 -15.79 -18.69
C LEU A 474 10.35 -16.10 -19.99
N LYS A 475 10.12 -17.26 -20.62
CA LYS A 475 10.70 -17.61 -21.93
C LYS A 475 10.09 -16.82 -23.10
N LEU A 476 8.83 -16.40 -23.01
CA LEU A 476 8.15 -15.62 -24.07
C LEU A 476 8.54 -14.13 -24.09
N LYS A 477 9.17 -13.59 -23.03
CA LYS A 477 9.66 -12.20 -22.99
C LYS A 477 11.14 -12.05 -23.38
N SER A 478 11.91 -13.14 -23.45
CA SER A 478 13.33 -13.10 -23.82
C SER A 478 13.60 -13.25 -25.32
N GLU A 479 12.61 -13.59 -26.14
CA GLU A 479 12.78 -13.74 -27.60
C GLU A 479 12.44 -12.46 -28.40
N ASN A 480 11.95 -11.39 -27.77
CA ASN A 480 11.58 -10.14 -28.47
C ASN A 480 12.46 -8.92 -28.14
N LYS A 481 13.67 -9.10 -27.60
CA LYS A 481 14.56 -7.97 -27.22
C LYS A 481 15.85 -7.82 -28.03
N THR A 482 16.01 -8.54 -29.14
CA THR A 482 17.21 -8.46 -30.00
C THR A 482 16.98 -7.88 -31.40
N SER A 483 15.88 -7.17 -31.67
CA SER A 483 15.69 -6.46 -32.96
C SER A 483 15.50 -4.94 -32.87
N PHE A 484 15.57 -4.33 -31.68
CA PHE A 484 15.21 -2.90 -31.52
C PHE A 484 16.40 -1.95 -31.28
N LEU A 485 17.66 -2.43 -31.33
CA LEU A 485 18.84 -1.59 -31.05
C LEU A 485 19.78 -1.34 -32.25
N GLU A 486 19.43 -1.74 -33.47
CA GLU A 486 20.29 -1.50 -34.65
C GLU A 486 19.78 -0.50 -35.70
N ASN A 487 18.64 0.17 -35.51
CA ASN A 487 18.11 1.11 -36.52
C ASN A 487 17.95 2.56 -36.03
N GLN A 488 18.93 3.11 -35.30
CA GLN A 488 19.02 4.55 -35.03
C GLN A 488 20.38 5.18 -35.33
N HIS A 489 21.10 4.67 -36.32
CA HIS A 489 22.20 5.43 -36.95
C HIS A 489 22.23 5.15 -38.46
N LYS A 490 21.35 5.85 -39.20
CA LYS A 490 21.57 6.30 -40.60
C LYS A 490 20.27 6.89 -41.15
N SER A 491 20.14 8.22 -41.10
CA SER A 491 19.52 9.03 -42.17
C SER A 491 19.38 10.48 -41.72
N GLU A 492 20.46 11.25 -41.83
CA GLU A 492 20.34 12.64 -42.23
C GLU A 492 20.90 12.75 -43.66
N VAL A 493 20.36 13.73 -44.40
CA VAL A 493 20.65 14.10 -45.79
C VAL A 493 19.83 13.34 -46.84
N HIS A 494 18.65 13.86 -47.18
CA HIS A 494 18.47 14.48 -48.50
C HIS A 494 17.19 15.32 -48.62
N ILE A 495 17.42 16.52 -49.14
CA ILE A 495 16.49 17.58 -49.52
C ILE A 495 15.59 17.14 -50.68
N THR A 496 14.27 17.34 -50.57
CA THR A 496 13.34 17.40 -51.72
C THR A 496 12.40 18.59 -51.53
N LYS A 497 12.70 19.73 -52.17
CA LYS A 497 12.06 20.21 -53.41
C LYS A 497 10.54 20.35 -53.32
N GLU A 498 10.15 21.60 -53.05
CA GLU A 498 8.83 22.16 -53.29
C GLU A 498 8.30 21.83 -54.69
N LYS A 499 7.04 21.38 -54.76
CA LYS A 499 6.24 21.39 -55.99
C LYS A 499 5.12 22.42 -55.86
N LYS A 500 5.27 23.49 -56.63
CA LYS A 500 4.20 24.40 -57.10
C LYS A 500 3.18 23.63 -57.94
N ILE A 501 1.89 23.84 -57.69
CA ILE A 501 0.77 24.01 -58.67
C ILE A 501 -0.32 24.81 -57.91
N ASN A 502 -0.39 26.14 -57.96
CA ASN A 502 -0.97 27.11 -58.92
C ASN A 502 -2.52 27.22 -58.93
N PRO A 503 -3.10 28.44 -59.04
CA PRO A 503 -4.46 28.79 -58.61
C PRO A 503 -5.48 28.92 -59.77
N GLN A 504 -6.71 29.30 -59.40
CA GLN A 504 -7.90 29.66 -60.22
C GLN A 504 -8.83 28.51 -60.62
N GLN A 505 -9.87 28.27 -59.81
CA GLN A 505 -11.29 28.50 -60.13
C GLN A 505 -12.17 28.17 -58.93
#